data_AF-A0A3D8I9Y9-F1
#
_entry.id   AF-A0A3D8I9Y9-F1
#
_cell.length_a   1.000
_cell.length_b   1.000
_cell.length_c   1.000
_cell.angle_alpha   90.00
_cell.angle_beta   90.00
_cell.angle_gamma   90.00
#
_symmetry.space_group_name_H-M   'P 1'
#
loop_
_entity.id
_entity.type
_entity.pdbx_description
1 polymer ?
#
loop_
_entity_poly.entity_id
_entity_poly.type
_entity_poly.pdbx_seq_one_letter_code
_entity_poly.pdbx_strand_id
1 'polypeptide(L)'
;MKILLVLIINICSCFAISQSEQEAFKSGFKTGLAMFEFQLKNEGIGIKQAEFNHNDFIVFVNTDKLPLAEILYLQYQANRDNFKTLLTKNELIFGSFEREADARDAIIKIKNLYDMTAKLSKGSDEFYINPIYIAKSYKKFIEEAKNNNNFIYTGFLLIKEQPQNNHSKKDISKTKQKYFKLKNLLTQSYINIFKGNSSNSFKESNIVEKQNRYILDKKVSTKEQEVFYKVKNKNLYFAADDVEEENE
;
A
#
# COMPACT_ATOMS: atom_id res chain seq x y z
N MET A 1 -17.01 53.99 46.25
CA MET A 1 -17.50 52.90 45.39
C MET A 1 -16.39 52.44 44.46
N LYS A 2 -15.56 51.53 44.94
CA LYS A 2 -14.56 50.78 44.17
C LYS A 2 -14.77 49.32 44.53
N ILE A 3 -14.38 48.42 43.62
CA ILE A 3 -14.46 46.95 43.73
C ILE A 3 -15.76 46.39 43.14
N LEU A 4 -15.93 46.56 41.83
CA LEU A 4 -16.73 45.64 41.02
C LEU A 4 -16.08 45.49 39.63
N LEU A 5 -14.80 45.09 39.59
CA LEU A 5 -14.13 44.82 38.31
C LEU A 5 -12.94 43.84 38.39
N VAL A 6 -12.96 42.87 39.31
CA VAL A 6 -11.85 41.91 39.45
C VAL A 6 -12.27 40.45 39.32
N LEU A 7 -13.56 40.13 39.23
CA LEU A 7 -14.02 38.73 39.29
C LEU A 7 -14.36 38.06 37.93
N ILE A 8 -13.87 38.59 36.80
CA ILE A 8 -14.05 37.93 35.48
C ILE A 8 -12.71 37.51 34.83
N ILE A 9 -11.57 37.86 35.42
CA ILE A 9 -10.25 37.51 34.84
C ILE A 9 -9.78 36.09 35.22
N ASN A 10 -10.48 35.38 36.12
CA ASN A 10 -10.00 34.09 36.65
C ASN A 10 -10.67 32.82 36.11
N ILE A 11 -11.42 32.88 35.01
CA ILE A 11 -11.94 31.65 34.35
C ILE A 11 -11.10 31.27 33.11
N CYS A 12 -10.13 32.11 32.73
CA CYS A 12 -9.08 31.71 31.78
C CYS A 12 -7.93 31.01 32.54
N SER A 13 -8.27 30.03 33.38
CA SER A 13 -7.29 29.00 33.74
C SER A 13 -7.09 28.19 32.48
N CYS A 14 -6.06 28.55 31.72
CA CYS A 14 -5.46 27.73 30.69
C CYS A 14 -5.56 26.27 31.15
N PHE A 15 -6.21 25.41 30.36
CA PHE A 15 -6.07 23.97 30.50
C PHE A 15 -4.60 23.65 30.24
N ALA A 16 -3.77 23.78 31.27
CA ALA A 16 -2.42 23.31 31.28
C ALA A 16 -2.55 21.78 31.23
N ILE A 17 -2.44 21.23 30.01
CA ILE A 17 -2.38 19.79 29.77
C ILE A 17 -1.31 19.26 30.71
N SER A 18 -1.71 18.38 31.63
CA SER A 18 -0.81 17.83 32.64
C SER A 18 0.38 17.14 31.96
N GLN A 19 1.54 17.11 32.63
CA GLN A 19 2.73 16.45 32.11
C GLN A 19 2.43 14.99 31.68
N SER A 20 1.60 14.28 32.44
CA SER A 20 1.14 12.93 32.12
C SER A 20 0.30 12.86 30.84
N GLU A 21 -0.57 13.83 30.60
CA GLU A 21 -1.38 13.89 29.37
C GLU A 21 -0.52 14.23 28.15
N GLN A 22 0.47 15.12 28.31
CA GLN A 22 1.44 15.43 27.26
C GLN A 22 2.28 14.20 26.90
N GLU A 23 2.72 13.43 27.89
CA GLU A 23 3.46 12.19 27.68
C GLU A 23 2.62 11.10 27.03
N ALA A 24 1.36 10.94 27.46
CA ALA A 24 0.41 10.02 26.85
C ALA A 24 0.14 10.37 25.39
N PHE A 25 -0.08 11.66 25.09
CA PHE A 25 -0.24 12.14 23.72
C PHE A 25 1.01 11.85 22.87
N LYS A 26 2.19 12.21 23.36
CA LYS A 26 3.46 11.99 22.65
C LYS A 26 3.70 10.51 22.38
N SER A 27 3.37 9.65 23.35
CA SER A 27 3.45 8.20 23.20
C SER A 27 2.50 7.70 22.12
N GLY A 28 1.21 8.04 22.22
CA GLY A 28 0.19 7.66 21.25
C GLY A 28 0.49 8.14 19.83
N PHE A 29 0.99 9.37 19.70
CA PHE A 29 1.43 9.93 18.42
C PHE A 29 2.59 9.14 17.80
N LYS A 30 3.62 8.82 18.60
CA LYS A 30 4.74 7.98 18.15
C LYS A 30 4.29 6.59 17.75
N THR A 31 3.36 5.99 18.51
CA THR A 31 2.81 4.68 18.15
C THR A 31 2.04 4.76 16.83
N GLY A 32 1.22 5.79 16.63
CA GLY A 32 0.53 6.02 15.36
C GLY A 32 1.49 6.13 14.18
N LEU A 33 2.57 6.89 14.31
CA LEU A 33 3.62 6.97 13.28
C LEU A 33 4.24 5.60 13.00
N ALA A 34 4.56 4.83 14.04
CA ALA A 34 5.13 3.49 13.88
C ALA A 34 4.16 2.52 13.16
N MET A 35 2.84 2.63 13.40
CA MET A 35 1.85 1.84 12.66
C MET A 35 1.84 2.20 11.17
N PHE A 36 1.90 3.49 10.83
CA PHE A 36 1.94 3.93 9.44
C PHE A 36 3.23 3.49 8.74
N GLU A 37 4.38 3.66 9.39
CA GLU A 37 5.67 3.19 8.88
C GLU A 37 5.69 1.66 8.68
N PHE A 38 5.11 0.92 9.63
CA PHE A 38 4.94 -0.52 9.52
C PHE A 38 4.13 -0.90 8.28
N GLN A 39 2.96 -0.30 8.10
CA GLN A 39 2.08 -0.59 6.97
C GLN A 39 2.77 -0.25 5.65
N LEU A 40 3.42 0.91 5.59
CA LEU A 40 4.21 1.34 4.43
C LEU A 40 5.28 0.34 4.04
N LYS A 41 6.05 -0.12 5.02
CA LYS A 41 7.20 -1.00 4.79
C LYS A 41 6.76 -2.38 4.28
N ASN A 42 5.64 -2.89 4.79
CA ASN A 42 5.21 -4.27 4.51
C ASN A 42 4.20 -4.36 3.35
N GLU A 43 3.30 -3.39 3.24
CA GLU A 43 2.19 -3.42 2.30
C GLU A 43 2.39 -2.46 1.13
N GLY A 44 3.18 -1.40 1.33
CA GLY A 44 3.44 -0.37 0.33
C GLY A 44 2.35 0.69 0.29
N ILE A 45 2.23 1.37 -0.84
CA ILE A 45 1.33 2.54 -1.02
C ILE A 45 0.14 2.26 -1.94
N GLY A 46 0.07 1.07 -2.54
CA GLY A 46 -0.90 0.74 -3.57
C GLY A 46 -1.60 -0.60 -3.29
N ILE A 47 -2.82 -0.73 -3.81
CA ILE A 47 -3.55 -1.99 -3.77
C ILE A 47 -2.75 -3.03 -4.56
N LYS A 48 -2.54 -4.20 -3.96
CA LYS A 48 -1.88 -5.34 -4.60
C LYS A 48 -2.57 -6.63 -4.18
N GLN A 49 -2.55 -7.63 -5.04
CA GLN A 49 -3.05 -8.95 -4.68
C GLN A 49 -2.09 -9.58 -3.65
N ALA A 50 -2.65 -10.19 -2.60
CA ALA A 50 -1.86 -11.01 -1.68
C ALA A 50 -1.51 -12.32 -2.38
N GLU A 51 -0.24 -12.72 -2.30
CA GLU A 51 0.24 -13.98 -2.86
C GLU A 51 0.16 -15.06 -1.80
N PHE A 52 -0.91 -15.87 -1.83
CA PHE A 52 -1.07 -17.06 -1.00
C PHE A 52 -1.05 -18.32 -1.87
N ASN A 53 -0.56 -19.43 -1.33
CA ASN A 53 -0.69 -20.69 -2.04
C ASN A 53 -2.14 -21.15 -1.99
N HIS A 54 -2.62 -21.74 -3.09
CA HIS A 54 -4.01 -22.20 -3.22
C HIS A 54 -4.45 -23.16 -2.08
N ASN A 55 -3.52 -23.95 -1.55
CA ASN A 55 -3.80 -24.96 -0.53
C ASN A 55 -3.58 -24.45 0.91
N ASP A 56 -3.15 -23.20 1.07
CA ASP A 56 -2.97 -22.63 2.40
C ASP A 56 -4.32 -22.34 3.07
N PHE A 57 -4.33 -22.41 4.38
CA PHE A 57 -5.39 -21.94 5.25
C PHE A 57 -5.09 -20.51 5.68
N ILE A 58 -5.98 -19.58 5.34
CA ILE A 58 -5.82 -18.17 5.65
C ILE A 58 -6.66 -17.84 6.88
N VAL A 59 -6.00 -17.28 7.89
CA VAL A 59 -6.66 -16.86 9.13
C VAL A 59 -6.85 -15.35 9.09
N PHE A 60 -8.07 -14.89 9.28
CA PHE A 60 -8.41 -13.47 9.22
C PHE A 60 -9.52 -13.10 10.19
N VAL A 61 -9.62 -11.81 10.49
CA VAL A 61 -10.72 -11.22 11.28
C VAL A 61 -11.43 -10.17 10.43
N ASN A 62 -12.74 -10.06 10.60
CA ASN A 62 -13.52 -8.99 9.97
C ASN A 62 -13.29 -7.67 10.71
N THR A 63 -13.03 -6.59 9.98
CA THR A 63 -12.72 -5.26 10.51
C THR A 63 -13.80 -4.22 10.21
N ASP A 64 -14.90 -4.60 9.54
CA ASP A 64 -16.00 -3.70 9.14
C ASP A 64 -16.58 -2.81 10.26
N LYS A 65 -16.48 -3.25 11.51
CA LYS A 65 -17.02 -2.56 12.69
C LYS A 65 -15.96 -1.83 13.51
N LEU A 66 -14.69 -1.93 13.13
CA LEU A 66 -13.57 -1.36 13.88
C LEU A 66 -13.16 0.00 13.30
N PRO A 67 -12.88 0.99 14.16
CA PRO A 67 -12.21 2.22 13.73
C PRO A 67 -10.84 1.93 13.12
N LEU A 68 -10.48 2.72 12.11
CA LEU A 68 -9.21 2.59 11.39
C LEU A 68 -7.98 2.56 12.30
N ALA A 69 -7.95 3.42 13.31
CA ALA A 69 -6.85 3.49 14.27
C ALA A 69 -6.71 2.19 15.08
N GLU A 70 -7.83 1.56 15.44
CA GLU A 70 -7.82 0.27 16.13
C GLU A 70 -7.36 -0.86 15.21
N ILE A 71 -7.77 -0.84 13.94
CA ILE A 71 -7.30 -1.81 12.94
C ILE A 71 -5.78 -1.73 12.77
N LEU A 72 -5.23 -0.52 12.63
CA LEU A 72 -3.80 -0.27 12.50
C LEU A 72 -3.02 -0.67 13.75
N TYR A 73 -3.57 -0.36 14.93
CA TYR A 73 -2.97 -0.76 16.19
C TYR A 73 -2.94 -2.29 16.33
N LEU A 74 -4.06 -2.95 16.05
CA LEU A 74 -4.17 -4.40 16.08
C LEU A 74 -3.19 -5.06 15.11
N GLN A 75 -3.12 -4.57 13.88
CA GLN A 75 -2.17 -5.05 12.87
C GLN A 75 -0.73 -4.94 13.38
N TYR A 76 -0.36 -3.78 13.94
CA TYR A 76 0.98 -3.55 14.47
C TYR A 76 1.31 -4.46 15.66
N GLN A 77 0.38 -4.65 16.60
CA GLN A 77 0.57 -5.54 17.75
C GLN A 77 0.64 -7.00 17.32
N ALA A 78 -0.26 -7.44 16.44
CA ALA A 78 -0.25 -8.80 15.93
C ALA A 78 1.07 -9.14 15.23
N ASN A 79 1.68 -8.20 14.52
CA ASN A 79 3.01 -8.42 13.98
C ASN A 79 4.09 -8.61 15.06
N ARG A 80 4.04 -7.83 16.15
CA ARG A 80 4.94 -8.02 17.30
C ARG A 80 4.77 -9.39 17.97
N ASP A 81 3.56 -9.93 17.91
CA ASP A 81 3.24 -11.29 18.38
C ASP A 81 3.54 -12.40 17.35
N ASN A 82 4.31 -12.05 16.31
CA ASN A 82 4.82 -12.89 15.22
C ASN A 82 3.78 -13.34 14.19
N PHE A 83 2.65 -12.65 14.08
CA PHE A 83 1.73 -12.85 12.97
C PHE A 83 2.23 -12.13 11.69
N LYS A 84 2.05 -12.78 10.54
CA LYS A 84 2.30 -12.17 9.22
C LYS A 84 1.04 -11.46 8.78
N THR A 85 0.90 -10.22 9.21
CA THR A 85 -0.35 -9.50 9.03
C THR A 85 -0.46 -8.83 7.67
N LEU A 86 -1.64 -8.89 7.06
CA LEU A 86 -1.98 -8.15 5.85
C LEU A 86 -3.36 -7.51 5.99
N LEU A 87 -3.47 -6.22 5.68
CA LEU A 87 -4.73 -5.49 5.72
C LEU A 87 -5.40 -5.46 4.35
N THR A 88 -6.63 -5.92 4.30
CA THR A 88 -7.52 -5.76 3.14
C THR A 88 -8.57 -4.68 3.43
N LYS A 89 -9.52 -4.49 2.51
CA LYS A 89 -10.59 -3.49 2.67
C LYS A 89 -11.42 -3.71 3.96
N ASN A 90 -11.75 -4.97 4.26
CA ASN A 90 -12.72 -5.33 5.29
C ASN A 90 -12.18 -6.39 6.27
N GLU A 91 -10.96 -6.87 6.07
CA GLU A 91 -10.40 -7.98 6.82
C GLU A 91 -8.93 -7.70 7.17
N LEU A 92 -8.54 -8.09 8.38
CA LEU A 92 -7.13 -8.17 8.77
C LEU A 92 -6.73 -9.65 8.79
N ILE A 93 -5.82 -10.00 7.90
CA ILE A 93 -5.24 -11.33 7.78
C ILE A 93 -4.12 -11.45 8.81
N PHE A 94 -4.04 -12.59 9.50
CA PHE A 94 -3.02 -12.91 10.52
C PHE A 94 -1.95 -13.88 10.00
N GLY A 95 -2.18 -14.47 8.82
CA GLY A 95 -1.19 -15.28 8.12
C GLY A 95 -1.85 -16.33 7.23
N SER A 96 -1.01 -17.01 6.45
CA SER A 96 -1.34 -18.24 5.74
C SER A 96 -0.58 -19.41 6.36
N PHE A 97 -1.24 -20.56 6.43
CA PHE A 97 -0.74 -21.76 7.10
C PHE A 97 -0.92 -22.96 6.18
N GLU A 98 0.12 -23.77 5.99
CA GLU A 98 0.04 -24.97 5.14
C GLU A 98 -0.84 -26.07 5.76
N ARG A 99 -0.92 -26.10 7.10
CA ARG A 99 -1.66 -27.12 7.86
C ARG A 99 -2.82 -26.48 8.62
N GLU A 100 -3.97 -27.15 8.57
CA GLU A 100 -5.18 -26.69 9.26
C GLU A 100 -5.00 -26.63 10.78
N ALA A 101 -4.21 -27.55 11.36
CA ALA A 101 -3.91 -27.56 12.79
C ALA A 101 -3.23 -26.25 13.23
N ASP A 102 -2.21 -25.81 12.50
CA ASP A 102 -1.49 -24.57 12.80
C ASP A 102 -2.40 -23.34 12.66
N ALA A 103 -3.30 -23.36 11.65
CA ALA A 103 -4.31 -22.31 11.47
C ALA A 103 -5.31 -22.26 12.64
N ARG A 104 -5.74 -23.42 13.16
CA ARG A 104 -6.64 -23.50 14.33
C ARG A 104 -5.94 -23.03 15.62
N ASP A 105 -4.67 -23.37 15.81
CA ASP A 105 -3.87 -22.87 16.93
C ASP A 105 -3.73 -21.35 16.87
N ALA A 106 -3.53 -20.80 15.67
CA ALA A 106 -3.52 -19.35 15.45
C ALA A 106 -4.87 -18.69 15.82
N ILE A 107 -6.01 -19.30 15.45
CA ILE A 107 -7.34 -18.80 15.82
C ILE A 107 -7.50 -18.74 17.35
N ILE A 108 -7.09 -19.80 18.06
CA ILE A 108 -7.14 -19.83 19.53
C ILE A 108 -6.26 -18.74 20.13
N LYS A 109 -5.04 -18.58 19.60
CA LYS A 109 -4.11 -17.52 20.04
C LYS A 109 -4.69 -16.12 19.81
N ILE A 110 -5.32 -15.87 18.66
CA ILE A 110 -5.98 -14.58 18.35
C ILE A 110 -7.10 -14.30 19.34
N LYS A 111 -7.93 -15.31 19.65
CA LYS A 111 -9.01 -15.15 20.63
C LYS A 111 -8.46 -14.80 22.02
N ASN A 112 -7.38 -15.45 22.44
CA ASN A 112 -6.80 -15.22 23.77
C ASN A 112 -6.08 -13.86 23.88
N LEU A 113 -5.41 -13.40 22.83
CA LEU A 113 -4.62 -12.16 22.87
C LEU A 113 -5.47 -10.91 22.61
N TYR A 114 -6.46 -10.99 21.72
CA TYR A 114 -7.19 -9.81 21.24
C TYR A 114 -8.71 -9.90 21.44
N ASP A 115 -9.20 -10.95 22.09
CA ASP A 115 -10.63 -11.23 22.28
C ASP A 115 -11.47 -11.31 20.99
N MET A 116 -10.80 -11.53 19.85
CA MET A 116 -11.43 -11.49 18.53
C MET A 116 -11.74 -12.88 17.99
N THR A 117 -12.84 -12.98 17.22
CA THR A 117 -13.22 -14.23 16.55
C THR A 117 -12.63 -14.25 15.15
N ALA A 118 -11.57 -15.04 14.98
CA ALA A 118 -10.97 -15.27 13.67
C ALA A 118 -11.71 -16.34 12.87
N LYS A 119 -11.67 -16.19 11.55
CA LYS A 119 -12.24 -17.11 10.56
C LYS A 119 -11.13 -17.71 9.72
N LEU A 120 -11.48 -18.79 9.04
CA LEU A 120 -10.61 -19.56 8.18
C LEU A 120 -11.18 -19.55 6.76
N SER A 121 -10.31 -19.24 5.79
CA SER A 121 -10.59 -19.34 4.34
C SER A 121 -9.49 -20.21 3.70
N LYS A 122 -9.74 -20.67 2.47
CA LYS A 122 -8.72 -21.33 1.66
C LYS A 122 -8.03 -20.31 0.76
N GLY A 123 -6.73 -20.51 0.51
CA GLY A 123 -5.90 -19.66 -0.34
C GLY A 123 -6.31 -19.58 -1.81
N SER A 124 -7.36 -20.28 -2.22
CA SER A 124 -8.04 -20.08 -3.50
C SER A 124 -8.76 -18.72 -3.60
N ASP A 125 -9.04 -18.07 -2.47
CA ASP A 125 -9.77 -16.81 -2.44
C ASP A 125 -8.83 -15.63 -2.78
N GLU A 126 -9.28 -14.71 -3.65
CA GLU A 126 -8.48 -13.56 -4.05
C GLU A 126 -8.53 -12.46 -2.98
N PHE A 127 -7.45 -12.32 -2.20
CA PHE A 127 -7.30 -11.23 -1.23
C PHE A 127 -6.56 -10.05 -1.86
N TYR A 128 -7.11 -8.85 -1.70
CA TYR A 128 -6.48 -7.61 -2.13
C TYR A 128 -6.01 -6.82 -0.91
N ILE A 129 -4.68 -6.70 -0.79
CA ILE A 129 -4.04 -5.83 0.19
C ILE A 129 -4.45 -4.41 -0.16
N ASN A 130 -4.99 -3.70 0.83
CA ASN A 130 -5.46 -2.33 0.68
C ASN A 130 -4.75 -1.46 1.72
N PRO A 131 -3.50 -1.04 1.44
CA PRO A 131 -2.77 -0.17 2.35
C PRO A 131 -3.58 1.10 2.54
N ILE A 132 -3.72 1.55 3.78
CA ILE A 132 -4.53 2.72 4.10
C ILE A 132 -3.85 3.92 3.46
N TYR A 133 -4.46 4.39 2.37
CA TYR A 133 -3.97 5.46 1.53
C TYR A 133 -3.38 6.62 2.32
N ILE A 134 -2.06 6.75 2.23
CA ILE A 134 -1.32 7.94 2.65
C ILE A 134 -1.90 9.17 1.97
N ALA A 135 -2.28 9.13 0.70
CA ALA A 135 -2.72 10.34 0.01
C ALA A 135 -3.90 11.05 0.69
N LYS A 136 -4.93 10.33 1.19
CA LYS A 136 -6.08 10.96 1.85
C LYS A 136 -5.86 11.20 3.34
N SER A 137 -5.29 10.23 4.06
CA SER A 137 -5.06 10.35 5.50
C SER A 137 -3.95 11.33 5.83
N TYR A 138 -2.85 11.31 5.06
CA TYR A 138 -1.81 12.34 5.15
C TYR A 138 -2.35 13.69 4.74
N LYS A 139 -3.13 13.81 3.65
CA LYS A 139 -3.73 15.10 3.27
C LYS A 139 -4.63 15.66 4.38
N LYS A 140 -5.48 14.83 4.99
CA LYS A 140 -6.29 15.23 6.16
C LYS A 140 -5.44 15.62 7.36
N PHE A 141 -4.39 14.87 7.66
CA PHE A 141 -3.43 15.20 8.71
C PHE A 141 -2.74 16.54 8.46
N ILE A 142 -2.27 16.78 7.23
CA ILE A 142 -1.67 18.05 6.82
C ILE A 142 -2.68 19.20 6.92
N GLU A 143 -3.94 18.99 6.51
CA GLU A 143 -5.03 19.96 6.64
C GLU A 143 -5.34 20.28 8.10
N GLU A 144 -5.45 19.27 8.96
CA GLU A 144 -5.75 19.44 10.39
C GLU A 144 -4.60 20.10 11.15
N ALA A 145 -3.35 19.74 10.86
CA ALA A 145 -2.19 20.39 11.43
C ALA A 145 -2.05 21.84 10.93
N LYS A 146 -2.39 22.15 9.66
CA LYS A 146 -2.50 23.54 9.18
C LYS A 146 -3.61 24.33 9.91
N ASN A 147 -4.79 23.73 10.08
CA ASN A 147 -5.92 24.36 10.78
C ASN A 147 -5.63 24.65 12.26
N ASN A 148 -4.71 23.90 12.86
CA ASN A 148 -4.24 24.09 14.23
C ASN A 148 -2.93 24.91 14.32
N ASN A 149 -2.54 25.65 13.27
CA ASN A 149 -1.32 26.46 13.19
C ASN A 149 0.00 25.70 13.45
N ASN A 150 0.04 24.39 13.21
CA ASN A 150 1.26 23.61 13.31
C ASN A 150 2.06 23.68 12.00
N PHE A 151 3.35 24.02 12.09
CA PHE A 151 4.27 24.01 10.96
C PHE A 151 4.78 22.60 10.70
N ILE A 152 4.43 22.04 9.54
CA ILE A 152 4.83 20.69 9.15
C ILE A 152 5.99 20.83 8.16
N TYR A 153 7.19 20.44 8.61
CA TYR A 153 8.35 20.31 7.74
C TYR A 153 8.40 18.90 7.17
N THR A 154 8.11 18.77 5.88
CA THR A 154 8.23 17.50 5.16
C THR A 154 9.64 17.39 4.59
N GLY A 155 10.55 16.77 5.35
CA GLY A 155 11.82 16.32 4.80
C GLY A 155 11.61 15.06 3.96
N PHE A 156 12.04 15.07 2.70
CA PHE A 156 12.02 13.86 1.88
C PHE A 156 13.10 12.90 2.38
N LEU A 157 12.70 11.74 2.90
CA LEU A 157 13.63 10.62 3.08
C LEU A 157 13.83 9.97 1.71
N LEU A 158 14.96 10.26 1.06
CA LEU A 158 15.44 9.51 -0.09
C LEU A 158 15.83 8.10 0.38
N ILE A 159 14.89 7.17 0.38
CA ILE A 159 15.20 5.75 0.55
C ILE A 159 15.88 5.31 -0.76
N LYS A 160 17.21 5.19 -0.73
CA LYS A 160 17.95 4.49 -1.79
C LYS A 160 17.54 3.03 -1.72
N GLU A 161 16.75 2.57 -2.70
CA GLU A 161 16.53 1.14 -2.89
C GLU A 161 17.89 0.46 -3.10
N GLN A 162 18.27 -0.43 -2.19
CA GLN A 162 19.37 -1.36 -2.44
C GLN A 162 18.89 -2.39 -3.46
N PRO A 163 19.71 -2.72 -4.48
CA PRO A 163 19.34 -3.73 -5.45
C PRO A 163 19.25 -5.10 -4.75
N GLN A 164 18.04 -5.68 -4.73
CA GLN A 164 17.87 -7.08 -4.37
C GLN A 164 18.50 -7.94 -5.47
N ASN A 165 19.60 -8.60 -5.11
CA ASN A 165 20.18 -9.69 -5.89
C ASN A 165 19.19 -10.85 -5.92
N ASN A 166 18.45 -10.98 -7.02
CA ASN A 166 17.75 -12.21 -7.34
C ASN A 166 18.68 -13.11 -8.16
N HIS A 167 19.35 -14.04 -7.47
CA HIS A 167 19.81 -15.27 -8.10
C HIS A 167 18.62 -16.22 -8.27
N SER A 168 18.26 -16.49 -9.52
CA SER A 168 17.98 -17.86 -9.97
C SER A 168 18.06 -17.92 -11.49
N LYS A 169 19.01 -18.71 -11.98
CA LYS A 169 19.15 -19.08 -13.39
C LYS A 169 18.00 -20.00 -13.80
N LYS A 170 17.34 -19.67 -14.91
CA LYS A 170 16.85 -20.69 -15.85
C LYS A 170 17.33 -20.33 -17.23
N ASP A 171 18.14 -21.22 -17.80
CA ASP A 171 18.51 -21.21 -19.21
C ASP A 171 17.25 -21.29 -20.06
N ILE A 172 17.05 -20.29 -20.92
CA ILE A 172 16.11 -20.37 -22.03
C ILE A 172 16.79 -19.74 -23.23
N SER A 173 17.04 -20.61 -24.23
CA SER A 173 17.23 -20.36 -25.65
C SER A 173 17.32 -18.90 -26.11
N LYS A 174 18.39 -18.54 -26.83
CA LYS A 174 18.52 -17.29 -27.60
C LYS A 174 17.45 -17.21 -28.69
N THR A 175 16.22 -16.88 -28.32
CA THR A 175 15.24 -16.30 -29.24
C THR A 175 15.68 -14.89 -29.58
N LYS A 176 15.84 -14.59 -30.87
CA LYS A 176 16.08 -13.23 -31.38
C LYS A 176 15.14 -12.25 -30.68
N GLN A 177 15.72 -11.31 -29.94
CA GLN A 177 14.96 -10.34 -29.16
C GLN A 177 14.55 -9.20 -30.09
N LYS A 178 13.24 -8.95 -30.20
CA LYS A 178 12.72 -7.81 -30.96
C LYS A 178 12.71 -6.57 -30.07
N TYR A 179 13.02 -5.42 -30.66
CA TYR A 179 13.07 -4.14 -29.98
C TYR A 179 12.10 -3.15 -30.59
N PHE A 180 11.74 -2.15 -29.81
CA PHE A 180 11.03 -0.98 -30.32
C PHE A 180 11.56 0.28 -29.65
N LYS A 181 11.46 1.40 -30.35
CA LYS A 181 11.89 2.71 -29.90
C LYS A 181 10.70 3.66 -29.78
N LEU A 182 10.73 4.54 -28.79
CA LEU A 182 9.78 5.63 -28.68
C LEU A 182 10.15 6.74 -29.66
N LYS A 183 9.15 7.23 -30.41
CA LYS A 183 9.31 8.38 -31.31
C LYS A 183 9.65 9.66 -30.53
N ASN A 184 9.11 9.78 -29.32
CA ASN A 184 9.35 10.91 -28.43
C ASN A 184 9.79 10.43 -27.03
N LEU A 185 10.76 11.11 -26.43
CA LEU A 185 11.20 10.86 -25.05
C LEU A 185 10.14 11.26 -24.01
N LEU A 186 9.20 12.11 -24.38
CA LEU A 186 8.08 12.53 -23.55
C LEU A 186 6.80 11.72 -23.82
N THR A 187 6.91 10.55 -24.45
CA THR A 187 5.76 9.69 -24.74
C THR A 187 5.09 9.21 -23.44
N GLN A 188 3.76 9.32 -23.42
CA GLN A 188 2.90 8.84 -22.35
C GLN A 188 2.92 7.30 -22.32
N SER A 189 3.17 6.74 -21.14
CA SER A 189 3.08 5.29 -20.92
C SER A 189 1.77 4.88 -20.28
N TYR A 190 1.40 3.63 -20.48
CA TYR A 190 0.19 3.02 -19.98
C TYR A 190 0.52 1.77 -19.16
N ILE A 191 -0.28 1.50 -18.14
CA ILE A 191 -0.27 0.25 -17.37
C ILE A 191 -1.60 -0.47 -17.62
N ASN A 192 -1.57 -1.79 -17.76
CA ASN A 192 -2.81 -2.55 -17.82
C ASN A 192 -3.27 -2.86 -16.39
N ILE A 193 -4.46 -2.39 -16.02
CA ILE A 193 -5.03 -2.48 -14.67
C ILE A 193 -6.10 -3.57 -14.53
N PHE A 194 -6.59 -4.15 -15.63
CA PHE A 194 -7.62 -5.19 -15.62
C PHE A 194 -7.21 -6.39 -16.49
N LYS A 195 -7.66 -7.61 -16.18
CA LYS A 195 -7.45 -8.81 -17.04
C LYS A 195 -8.29 -8.78 -18.33
N GLY A 196 -8.45 -7.61 -18.95
CA GLY A 196 -9.25 -7.38 -20.16
C GLY A 196 -8.47 -6.69 -21.27
N ASN A 197 -8.98 -6.82 -22.50
CA ASN A 197 -8.47 -6.14 -23.70
C ASN A 197 -9.42 -5.01 -24.13
N SER A 198 -10.03 -4.28 -23.19
CA SER A 198 -10.77 -3.04 -23.52
C SER A 198 -9.87 -1.83 -23.30
N SER A 199 -10.12 -0.72 -23.99
CA SER A 199 -9.41 0.56 -23.80
C SER A 199 -9.35 0.99 -22.34
N ASN A 200 -10.46 0.82 -21.61
CA ASN A 200 -10.57 1.14 -20.18
C ASN A 200 -9.66 0.27 -19.27
N SER A 201 -9.04 -0.77 -19.82
CA SER A 201 -8.06 -1.60 -19.12
C SER A 201 -6.66 -0.96 -19.12
N PHE A 202 -6.40 0.04 -19.96
CA PHE A 202 -5.13 0.73 -20.04
C PHE A 202 -5.24 2.10 -19.39
N LYS A 203 -4.50 2.30 -18.30
CA LYS A 203 -4.47 3.58 -17.58
C LYS A 203 -3.14 4.28 -17.80
N GLU A 204 -3.18 5.57 -18.06
CA GLU A 204 -2.00 6.42 -18.09
C GLU A 204 -1.21 6.29 -16.78
N SER A 205 0.08 5.99 -16.92
CA SER A 205 1.00 5.80 -15.81
C SER A 205 1.86 7.03 -15.61
N ASN A 206 2.86 7.25 -16.48
CA ASN A 206 3.82 8.34 -16.39
C ASN A 206 4.47 8.66 -17.75
N ILE A 207 5.13 9.81 -17.86
CA ILE A 207 6.04 10.16 -18.96
C ILE A 207 7.41 9.52 -18.68
N VAL A 208 8.00 8.83 -19.66
CA VAL A 208 9.26 8.08 -19.45
C VAL A 208 10.48 8.88 -19.88
N GLU A 209 10.98 9.75 -19.00
CA GLU A 209 11.98 10.77 -19.33
C GLU A 209 13.43 10.27 -19.60
N LYS A 210 13.73 8.97 -19.50
CA LYS A 210 15.14 8.48 -19.47
C LYS A 210 15.49 7.30 -20.37
N GLN A 211 14.52 6.67 -21.03
CA GLN A 211 14.78 5.48 -21.85
C GLN A 211 13.90 5.51 -23.11
N ASN A 212 14.53 5.46 -24.29
CA ASN A 212 13.84 5.49 -25.58
C ASN A 212 13.72 4.11 -26.25
N ARG A 213 14.42 3.08 -25.77
CA ARG A 213 14.47 1.76 -26.42
C ARG A 213 14.05 0.66 -25.45
N TYR A 214 13.16 -0.21 -25.89
CA TYR A 214 12.58 -1.29 -25.08
C TYR A 214 12.61 -2.62 -25.82
N ILE A 215 12.68 -3.71 -25.05
CA ILE A 215 12.51 -5.06 -25.57
C ILE A 215 11.00 -5.33 -25.70
N LEU A 216 10.57 -5.75 -26.88
CA LEU A 216 9.18 -6.11 -27.15
C LEU A 216 8.84 -7.45 -26.50
N ASP A 217 7.77 -7.48 -25.71
CA ASP A 217 7.11 -8.72 -25.27
C ASP A 217 6.12 -9.19 -26.33
N LYS A 218 5.08 -8.36 -26.55
CA LYS A 218 3.98 -8.62 -27.49
C LYS A 218 3.25 -7.33 -27.82
N LYS A 219 2.49 -7.36 -28.92
CA LYS A 219 1.47 -6.36 -29.23
C LYS A 219 0.14 -6.81 -28.63
N VAL A 220 -0.62 -5.88 -28.08
CA VAL A 220 -1.96 -6.11 -27.55
C VAL A 220 -2.93 -5.23 -28.29
N SER A 221 -3.91 -5.85 -28.93
CA SER A 221 -5.02 -5.14 -29.57
C SER A 221 -6.21 -5.09 -28.61
N THR A 222 -6.80 -3.92 -28.45
CA THR A 222 -8.05 -3.76 -27.70
C THR A 222 -9.24 -4.12 -28.58
N LYS A 223 -10.41 -4.30 -27.95
CA LYS A 223 -11.69 -4.50 -28.65
C LYS A 223 -12.08 -3.29 -29.50
N GLU A 224 -11.60 -2.12 -29.09
CA GLU A 224 -11.74 -0.81 -29.74
C GLU A 224 -10.68 -0.59 -30.83
N GLN A 225 -9.92 -1.64 -31.20
CA GLN A 225 -8.91 -1.65 -32.26
C GLN A 225 -7.65 -0.81 -31.99
N GLU A 226 -7.44 -0.35 -30.76
CA GLU A 226 -6.19 0.30 -30.35
C GLU A 226 -5.10 -0.76 -30.19
N VAL A 227 -3.85 -0.40 -30.51
CA VAL A 227 -2.72 -1.32 -30.43
C VAL A 227 -1.68 -0.77 -29.46
N PHE A 228 -1.28 -1.62 -28.51
CA PHE A 228 -0.28 -1.30 -27.50
C PHE A 228 0.93 -2.24 -27.56
N TYR A 229 2.12 -1.67 -27.43
CA TYR A 229 3.40 -2.38 -27.37
C TYR A 229 3.76 -2.64 -25.91
N LYS A 230 3.79 -3.91 -25.51
CA LYS A 230 4.14 -4.31 -24.15
C LYS A 230 5.66 -4.45 -24.00
N VAL A 231 6.20 -3.83 -22.96
CA VAL A 231 7.61 -3.98 -22.57
C VAL A 231 7.84 -5.33 -21.88
N LYS A 232 8.89 -6.05 -22.29
CA LYS A 232 9.26 -7.34 -21.71
C LYS A 232 9.44 -7.27 -20.21
N ASN A 233 8.83 -8.23 -19.50
CA ASN A 233 8.87 -8.38 -18.05
C ASN A 233 8.39 -7.15 -17.25
N LYS A 234 7.63 -6.24 -17.88
CA LYS A 234 7.05 -5.07 -17.20
C LYS A 234 5.56 -4.95 -17.54
N ASN A 235 4.76 -4.47 -16.58
CA ASN A 235 3.39 -4.05 -16.83
C ASN A 235 3.38 -2.64 -17.44
N LEU A 236 4.09 -2.44 -18.55
CA LEU A 236 4.31 -1.14 -19.17
C LEU A 236 4.02 -1.24 -20.67
N TYR A 237 3.23 -0.29 -21.16
CA TYR A 237 2.70 -0.28 -22.51
C TYR A 237 2.85 1.10 -23.14
N PHE A 238 3.01 1.11 -24.46
CA PHE A 238 3.04 2.32 -25.26
C PHE A 238 2.08 2.18 -26.45
N ALA A 239 1.39 3.25 -26.81
CA ALA A 239 0.52 3.25 -27.98
C ALA A 239 1.34 3.01 -29.24
N ALA A 240 0.78 2.27 -30.21
CA ALA A 240 1.46 1.95 -31.46
C ALA A 240 1.90 3.20 -32.24
N ASP A 241 1.11 4.28 -32.14
CA ASP A 241 1.40 5.54 -32.83
C ASP A 241 2.66 6.22 -32.31
N ASP A 242 3.05 5.95 -31.06
CA ASP A 242 4.22 6.54 -30.41
C ASP A 242 5.49 5.68 -30.54
N VAL A 243 5.41 4.56 -31.26
CA VAL A 243 6.46 3.54 -31.32
C VAL A 243 6.94 3.31 -32.75
N GLU A 244 8.25 3.10 -32.89
CA GLU A 244 8.89 2.59 -34.10
C GLU A 244 9.47 1.20 -33.81
N GLU A 245 9.07 0.20 -34.60
CA GLU A 245 9.65 -1.14 -34.51
C GLU A 245 11.05 -1.15 -35.12
N GLU A 246 12.01 -1.68 -34.37
CA GLU A 246 13.32 -2.00 -34.91
C GLU A 246 13.29 -3.45 -35.39
N ASN A 247 13.29 -3.62 -36.71
CA ASN A 247 13.62 -4.91 -37.31
C ASN A 247 15.14 -5.07 -37.28
N GLU A 248 15.63 -6.22 -36.79
CA GLU A 248 17.02 -6.65 -37.02
C GLU A 248 17.30 -6.82 -38.51
#